data_AF-A0A6G9QK68-F1
#
_entry.id   AF-A0A6G9QK68-F1
#
_cell.length_a   1.000
_cell.length_b   1.000
_cell.length_c   1.000
_cell.angle_alpha   90.00
_cell.angle_beta   90.00
_cell.angle_gamma   90.00
#
_symmetry.space_group_name_H-M   'P 1'
#
loop_
_entity.id
_entity.type
_entity.pdbx_description
1 polymer ?
#
loop_
_entity_poly.entity_id
_entity_poly.type
_entity_poly.pdbx_seq_one_letter_code
_entity_poly.pdbx_strand_id
1 'polypeptide(L)'
;MSSIEQVIAAAKAIATNGHTPSVALIKSRVGKVPMPLIVQGLQQFKAMPKSEWQTIPEFQAPVTQQASQDMPSIEELLAQQQLMVEQIEMLIQRVTSLEQVLAGKTN
;
A
#
# COMPACT_ATOMS: atom_id res chain seq x y z
N MET A 1 8.89 10.67 1.56
CA MET A 1 9.15 9.52 2.44
C MET A 1 8.25 8.39 1.99
N SER A 2 8.81 7.21 1.75
CA SER A 2 8.05 5.98 1.50
C SER A 2 7.20 5.63 2.73
N SER A 3 6.08 4.94 2.54
CA SER A 3 5.17 4.55 3.64
C SER A 3 5.88 3.69 4.69
N ILE A 4 6.87 2.89 4.28
CA ILE A 4 7.69 2.08 5.21
C ILE A 4 8.63 2.95 6.04
N GLU A 5 9.25 3.97 5.44
CA GLU A 5 10.14 4.91 6.12
C GLU A 5 9.38 5.73 7.15
N GLN A 6 8.14 6.12 6.84
CA GLN A 6 7.25 6.82 7.76
C GLN A 6 6.93 5.96 8.99
N VAL A 7 6.72 4.66 8.81
CA VAL A 7 6.52 3.70 9.91
C VAL A 7 7.77 3.59 10.78
N ILE A 8 8.96 3.51 10.16
CA ILE A 8 10.24 3.44 10.88
C ILE A 8 10.52 4.73 11.66
N ALA A 9 10.30 5.88 11.04
CA ALA A 9 10.42 7.19 11.71
C ALA A 9 9.44 7.31 12.89
N ALA A 10 8.19 6.86 12.72
CA ALA A 10 7.20 6.83 13.80
C ALA A 10 7.65 5.91 14.95
N ALA A 11 8.21 4.74 14.63
CA ALA A 11 8.72 3.80 15.63
C ALA A 11 9.90 4.41 16.42
N LYS A 12 10.86 5.05 15.73
CA LYS A 12 11.93 5.82 16.37
C LYS A 12 11.36 6.87 17.31
N ALA A 13 10.42 7.68 16.83
CA ALA A 13 9.81 8.73 17.64
C ALA A 13 9.07 8.17 18.88
N ILE A 14 8.52 6.96 18.83
CA ILE A 14 7.91 6.33 20.02
C ILE A 14 9.02 5.91 21.00
N ALA A 15 10.08 5.29 20.50
CA ALA A 15 11.22 4.83 21.29
C ALA A 15 12.00 5.97 21.96
N THR A 16 12.22 7.10 21.26
CA THR A 16 12.88 8.28 21.82
C THR A 16 12.06 8.95 22.92
N ASN A 17 10.73 8.82 22.87
CA ASN A 17 9.82 9.25 23.94
C ASN A 17 9.73 8.24 25.10
N GLY A 18 10.62 7.24 25.17
CA GLY A 18 10.69 6.27 26.26
C GLY A 18 9.62 5.16 26.23
N HIS A 19 8.85 5.05 25.15
CA HIS A 19 7.80 4.04 25.00
C HIS A 19 8.24 2.91 24.07
N THR A 20 7.75 1.69 24.29
CA THR A 20 8.02 0.57 23.38
C THR A 20 7.14 0.69 22.12
N PRO A 21 7.73 0.77 20.90
CA PRO A 21 6.94 0.85 19.67
C PRO A 21 6.07 -0.40 19.48
N SER A 22 4.77 -0.18 19.25
CA SER A 22 3.78 -1.22 18.99
C SER A 22 2.98 -0.89 17.74
N VAL A 23 2.35 -1.91 17.14
CA VAL A 23 1.52 -1.74 15.94
C VAL A 23 0.41 -0.72 16.18
N ALA A 24 -0.24 -0.75 17.35
CA ALA A 24 -1.30 0.17 17.71
C ALA A 24 -0.80 1.62 17.84
N LEU A 25 0.33 1.83 18.53
CA LEU A 25 0.92 3.16 18.72
C LEU A 25 1.45 3.75 17.41
N ILE A 26 1.96 2.92 16.52
CA ILE A 26 2.38 3.38 15.20
C ILE A 26 1.15 3.73 14.37
N LYS A 27 0.12 2.87 14.33
CA LYS A 27 -1.12 3.10 13.58
C LYS A 27 -1.78 4.42 13.94
N SER A 28 -1.83 4.77 15.23
CA SER A 28 -2.40 6.04 15.68
C SER A 28 -1.61 7.27 15.21
N ARG A 29 -0.32 7.13 14.89
CA ARG A 29 0.54 8.22 14.38
C ARG A 29 0.59 8.31 12.86
N VAL A 30 0.67 7.18 12.14
CA VAL A 30 0.89 7.16 10.68
C VAL A 30 -0.40 7.24 9.85
N GLY A 31 -1.57 6.99 10.46
CA GLY A 31 -2.86 7.13 9.78
C GLY A 31 -3.14 6.04 8.75
N LYS A 32 -3.33 6.41 7.48
CA LYS A 32 -3.81 5.56 6.37
C LYS A 32 -2.79 4.53 5.85
N VAL A 33 -1.80 4.13 6.64
CA VAL A 33 -0.83 3.09 6.23
C VAL A 33 -1.45 1.70 6.43
N PRO A 34 -1.44 0.83 5.39
CA PRO A 34 -1.90 -0.55 5.51
C PRO A 34 -1.22 -1.29 6.67
N MET A 35 -1.98 -2.08 7.42
CA MET A 35 -1.48 -2.83 8.57
C MET A 35 -0.28 -3.74 8.25
N PRO A 36 -0.21 -4.44 7.09
CA PRO A 36 0.98 -5.21 6.72
C PRO A 36 2.25 -4.37 6.65
N LEU A 37 2.18 -3.15 6.11
CA LEU A 37 3.32 -2.23 6.05
C LEU A 37 3.73 -1.72 7.43
N ILE A 38 2.76 -1.48 8.33
CA ILE A 38 3.05 -1.13 9.72
C ILE A 38 3.83 -2.25 10.42
N VAL A 39 3.38 -3.50 10.25
CA VAL A 39 4.04 -4.67 10.83
C VAL A 39 5.44 -4.84 10.27
N GLN A 40 5.60 -4.72 8.95
CA GLN A 40 6.90 -4.83 8.29
C GLN A 40 7.88 -3.76 8.76
N GLY A 41 7.46 -2.49 8.79
CA GLY A 41 8.34 -1.40 9.24
C GLY A 41 8.69 -1.48 10.72
N LEU A 42 7.77 -1.97 11.57
CA LEU A 42 8.07 -2.26 12.98
C LEU A 42 9.10 -3.39 13.13
N GLN A 43 8.99 -4.45 12.33
CA GLN A 43 9.98 -5.54 12.33
C GLN A 43 11.36 -5.03 11.89
N GLN A 44 11.42 -4.21 10.84
CA GLN A 44 12.67 -3.58 10.38
C GLN A 44 13.29 -2.68 11.46
N PHE A 45 12.48 -1.86 12.13
CA PHE A 45 12.97 -1.01 13.23
C PHE A 45 13.53 -1.82 14.40
N LYS A 46 12.89 -2.95 14.75
CA LYS A 46 13.38 -3.85 15.80
C LYS A 46 14.68 -4.57 15.44
N ALA A 47 14.87 -4.88 14.15
CA ALA A 47 16.09 -5.51 13.65
C ALA A 47 17.27 -4.51 13.54
N MET A 48 16.99 -3.21 13.50
CA MET A 48 17.99 -2.16 13.35
C MET A 48 18.71 -1.86 14.68
N PRO A 49 20.06 -1.85 14.71
CA PRO A 49 20.81 -1.52 15.91
C PRO A 49 20.64 -0.03 16.27
N LYS A 50 20.71 0.28 17.57
CA LYS A 50 20.49 1.64 18.09
C LYS A 50 21.45 2.70 17.51
N SER A 51 22.62 2.29 17.06
CA SER A 51 23.60 3.15 16.36
C SER A 51 23.04 3.75 15.08
N GLU A 52 22.18 3.03 14.37
CA GLU A 52 21.60 3.46 13.10
C GLU A 52 20.35 4.34 13.30
N TRP A 53 19.85 4.48 14.54
CA TRP A 53 18.69 5.33 14.79
C TRP A 53 18.95 6.81 14.51
N GLN A 54 20.21 7.23 14.50
CA GLN A 54 20.61 8.60 14.19
C GLN A 54 20.42 8.95 12.71
N THR A 55 20.49 7.96 11.81
CA THR A 55 20.31 8.18 10.36
C THR A 55 18.84 8.20 9.95
N ILE A 56 17.94 7.68 10.81
CA ILE A 56 16.50 7.72 10.56
C ILE A 56 16.01 9.18 10.66
N PRO A 57 15.32 9.70 9.64
CA PRO A 57 14.77 11.05 9.67
C PRO A 57 13.73 11.22 10.80
N GLU A 58 13.58 12.46 11.28
CA GLU A 58 12.57 12.81 12.28
C GLU A 58 11.17 12.52 11.74
N PHE A 59 10.30 11.95 12.58
CA PHE A 59 8.92 11.70 12.17
C PHE A 59 8.16 13.01 12.05
N GLN A 60 7.70 13.32 10.84
CA GLN A 60 6.70 14.36 10.61
C GLN A 60 5.33 13.72 10.54
N ALA A 61 4.46 14.09 11.49
CA ALA A 61 3.09 13.65 11.47
C ALA A 61 2.44 14.10 10.15
N PRO A 62 1.78 13.19 9.41
CA PRO A 62 1.06 13.59 8.21
C PRO A 62 0.00 14.60 8.62
N VAL A 63 -0.02 15.76 7.95
CA VAL A 63 -1.05 16.77 8.15
C VAL A 63 -2.36 16.10 7.73
N THR A 64 -3.24 15.83 8.70
CA THR A 64 -4.51 15.14 8.45
C THR A 64 -5.44 16.07 7.69
N GLN A 65 -5.25 16.20 6.38
CA GLN A 65 -6.37 16.55 5.52
C GLN A 65 -7.34 15.37 5.64
N GLN A 66 -8.42 15.59 6.39
CA GLN A 66 -9.58 14.72 6.44
C GLN A 66 -10.22 14.71 5.05
N ALA A 67 -9.56 14.09 4.08
CA ALA A 67 -10.24 13.56 2.93
C ALA A 67 -11.04 12.38 3.47
N SER A 68 -12.30 12.66 3.78
CA SER A 68 -13.41 11.70 3.70
C SER A 68 -13.35 11.09 2.30
N GLN A 69 -12.48 10.09 2.17
CA GLN A 69 -12.57 9.15 1.07
C GLN A 69 -13.72 8.26 1.47
N ASP A 70 -14.88 8.49 0.86
CA ASP A 70 -15.89 7.47 0.71
C ASP A 70 -15.13 6.24 0.17
N MET A 71 -14.87 5.28 1.05
CA MET A 71 -14.36 4.00 0.60
C MET A 71 -15.47 3.41 -0.26
N PRO A 72 -15.17 3.02 -1.51
CA PRO A 72 -16.18 2.40 -2.34
C PRO A 72 -16.73 1.19 -1.60
N SER A 73 -18.05 1.05 -1.63
CA SER A 73 -18.71 -0.09 -0.99
C SER A 73 -18.19 -1.39 -1.60
N ILE A 74 -18.28 -2.48 -0.84
CA ILE A 74 -17.89 -3.81 -1.33
C ILE A 74 -18.67 -4.14 -2.61
N GLU A 75 -19.93 -3.73 -2.69
CA GLU A 75 -20.78 -3.87 -3.88
C GLU A 75 -20.23 -3.12 -5.10
N GLU A 76 -19.68 -1.92 -4.91
CA GLU A 76 -19.08 -1.12 -6.00
C GLU A 76 -17.78 -1.76 -6.51
N LEU A 77 -16.98 -2.31 -5.59
CA LEU A 77 -15.78 -3.07 -5.92
C LEU A 77 -16.09 -4.36 -6.69
N LEU A 78 -17.14 -5.10 -6.29
CA LEU A 78 -17.59 -6.29 -7.01
C LEU A 78 -18.12 -5.95 -8.41
N ALA A 79 -18.92 -4.89 -8.53
CA ALA A 79 -19.41 -4.42 -9.82
C ALA A 79 -18.27 -4.00 -10.75
N GLN A 80 -17.28 -3.28 -10.22
CA GLN A 80 -16.09 -2.90 -10.98
C GLN A 80 -15.27 -4.11 -11.42
N GLN A 81 -15.07 -5.09 -10.54
CA GLN A 81 -14.37 -6.33 -10.89
C GLN A 81 -15.08 -7.05 -12.04
N GLN A 82 -16.41 -7.20 -11.96
CA GLN A 82 -17.18 -7.91 -12.97
C GLN A 82 -17.12 -7.21 -14.33
N LEU A 83 -17.20 -5.87 -14.35
CA LEU A 83 -17.03 -5.08 -15.57
C LEU A 83 -15.63 -5.27 -16.19
N MET A 84 -14.58 -5.32 -15.36
CA MET A 84 -13.22 -5.55 -15.86
C MET A 84 -13.06 -6.95 -16.46
N VAL A 85 -13.63 -7.97 -15.83
CA VAL A 85 -13.61 -9.35 -16.36
C VAL A 85 -14.29 -9.42 -17.72
N GLU A 86 -15.47 -8.80 -17.86
CA GLU A 86 -16.21 -8.78 -19.13
C GLU A 86 -15.44 -8.06 -20.25
N GLN A 87 -14.79 -6.94 -19.93
CA GLN A 87 -13.93 -6.24 -20.90
C GLN A 87 -12.72 -7.09 -21.32
N ILE A 88 -12.09 -7.81 -20.39
CA ILE A 88 -10.97 -8.69 -20.68
C ILE A 88 -11.42 -9.82 -21.63
N GLU A 89 -12.56 -10.45 -21.36
CA GLU A 89 -13.10 -11.52 -22.22
C GLU A 89 -13.38 -11.01 -23.64
N MET A 90 -13.98 -9.82 -23.77
CA MET A 90 -14.23 -9.20 -25.07
C MET A 90 -12.93 -8.91 -25.83
N LEU A 91 -11.91 -8.39 -25.14
CA LEU A 91 -10.60 -8.13 -25.73
C LEU A 91 -9.92 -9.42 -26.17
N ILE A 92 -9.97 -10.49 -25.37
CA ILE A 92 -9.43 -11.81 -25.73
C ILE A 92 -10.11 -12.36 -26.98
N GLN A 93 -11.45 -12.29 -27.07
CA GLN A 93 -12.18 -12.74 -28.26
C GLN A 93 -11.78 -11.95 -29.50
N ARG A 94 -11.65 -10.62 -29.38
CA ARG A 94 -11.23 -9.76 -30.48
C ARG A 94 -9.81 -10.07 -30.94
N VAL A 95 -8.87 -10.24 -30.01
CA VAL A 95 -7.49 -10.64 -30.32
C VAL A 95 -7.47 -11.99 -31.03
N THR A 96 -8.16 -13.00 -30.48
CA THR A 96 -8.25 -14.33 -31.10
C THR A 96 -8.81 -14.27 -32.53
N SER A 97 -9.85 -13.46 -32.77
CA SER A 97 -10.40 -13.30 -34.13
C SER A 97 -9.41 -12.64 -35.10
N LEU A 98 -8.65 -11.64 -34.63
CA LEU A 98 -7.65 -10.95 -35.43
C LEU A 98 -6.47 -11.88 -35.75
N GLU A 99 -6.03 -12.67 -34.79
CA GLU A 99 -4.98 -13.68 -34.97
C GLU A 99 -5.41 -14.74 -35.99
N GLN A 100 -6.66 -15.21 -35.95
CA GLN A 100 -7.17 -16.15 -36.95
C GLN A 100 -7.23 -15.56 -38.36
N VAL A 101 -7.67 -14.30 -38.50
CA VAL A 101 -7.70 -13.60 -39.79
C VAL A 101 -6.29 -13.42 -40.34
N LEU A 102 -5.32 -13.08 -39.48
CA LEU A 102 -3.92 -12.95 -39.90
C LEU A 102 -3.35 -14.31 -40.32
N ALA A 103 -3.57 -15.37 -39.53
CA ALA A 103 -3.10 -16.72 -39.85
C ALA A 103 -3.68 -17.24 -41.17
N GLY A 104 -4.98 -16.98 -41.44
CA GLY A 104 -5.65 -17.33 -42.68
C GLY A 104 -5.22 -16.52 -43.91
N LYS A 105 -4.55 -15.38 -43.71
CA LYS A 105 -4.06 -14.50 -44.80
C LYS A 105 -2.61 -14.79 -45.20
N THR A 106 -1.91 -15.63 -44.44
CA THR A 106 -0.54 -16.11 -44.68
C THR A 106 -0.47 -17.51 -45.32
N ASN A 107 -1.61 -18.17 -45.58
CA ASN A 107 -1.73 -19.31 -46.49
C ASN A 107 -2.28 -18.83 -47.84
#